data_AF-A0A2V1BE73-F1
#
_entry.id   AF-A0A2V1BE73-F1
#
_cell.length_a   1.000
_cell.length_b   1.000
_cell.length_c   1.000
_cell.angle_alpha   90.00
_cell.angle_beta   90.00
_cell.angle_gamma   90.00
#
_symmetry.space_group_name_H-M   'P 1'
#
loop_
_entity.id
_entity.type
_entity.pdbx_description
1 polymer ?
#
loop_
_entity_poly.entity_id
_entity_poly.type
_entity_poly.pdbx_seq_one_letter_code
_entity_poly.pdbx_strand_id
1 'polypeptide(L)' 'IRNIFIYNRRLAIIIKYYKARSQTNYAFYIICILLRLVSYMLFQYLVYIRPFIRSLAY' A
#
# COMPACT_ATOMS: atom_id res chain seq x y z
N ILE A 1 -6.72 -2.97 -1.99
CA ILE A 1 -5.74 -2.15 -1.22
C ILE A 1 -6.04 -2.33 0.25
N ARG A 2 -5.34 -3.26 0.92
CA ARG A 2 -5.50 -3.56 2.36
C ARG A 2 -4.16 -3.48 3.11
N ASN A 3 -3.15 -2.89 2.47
CA ASN A 3 -1.75 -2.98 2.89
C ASN A 3 -1.02 -1.63 2.79
N ILE A 4 -1.75 -0.52 2.69
CA ILE A 4 -1.20 0.83 2.68
C ILE A 4 -1.48 1.45 4.05
N PHE A 5 -0.43 1.97 4.68
CA PHE A 5 -0.45 2.58 6.01
C PHE A 5 0.18 3.97 5.97
N ILE A 6 -0.13 4.80 6.95
CA ILE A 6 0.49 6.12 7.12
C ILE A 6 1.46 6.03 8.30
N TYR A 7 2.73 6.37 8.07
CA TYR A 7 3.77 6.45 9.09
C TYR A 7 4.56 7.75 8.90
N ASN A 8 4.67 8.55 9.97
CA ASN A 8 5.39 9.82 9.96
C ASN A 8 5.04 10.74 8.76
N ARG A 9 3.73 10.91 8.48
CA ARG A 9 3.19 11.69 7.34
C ARG A 9 3.63 11.19 5.96
N ARG A 10 4.08 9.94 5.86
CA ARG A 10 4.40 9.25 4.60
C ARG A 10 3.56 8.00 4.48
N LEU A 11 3.29 7.59 3.25
CA LEU A 11 2.66 6.30 3.00
C LEU A 11 3.69 5.19 3.06
N ALA A 12 3.30 4.06 3.63
CA ALA A 12 4.07 2.85 3.70
C ALA A 12 3.24 1.70 3.12
N ILE A 13 3.85 0.89 2.25
CA ILE A 13 3.23 -0.31 1.70
C ILE A 13 3.85 -1.51 2.41
N ILE A 14 3.02 -2.32 3.04
CA ILE A 14 3.45 -3.55 3.72
C ILE A 14 3.16 -4.74 2.80
N ILE A 15 4.21 -5.38 2.31
CA ILE A 15 4.11 -6.55 1.44
C ILE A 15 4.45 -7.78 2.28
N LYS A 16 3.48 -8.68 2.46
CA LYS A 16 3.72 -9.98 3.08
C LYS A 16 4.24 -10.93 2.01
N TYR A 17 5.44 -11.44 2.19
CA TYR A 17 6.04 -12.42 1.30
C TYR A 17 5.98 -13.81 1.96
N TYR A 18 5.23 -14.73 1.34
CA TYR A 18 5.26 -16.14 1.72
C TYR A 18 6.35 -16.83 0.91
N LYS A 19 7.48 -17.13 1.55
CA LYS A 19 8.51 -17.94 0.90
C LYS A 19 7.98 -19.37 0.83
N ALA A 20 7.79 -19.90 -0.38
CA ALA A 20 7.24 -21.23 -0.64
C ALA A 20 8.10 -22.42 -0.13
N ARG A 21 9.12 -22.17 0.71
CA ARG A 21 10.06 -23.19 1.18
C ARG A 21 9.56 -23.81 2.48
N SER A 22 8.84 -24.92 2.31
CA SER A 22 8.30 -25.99 3.18
C SER A 22 8.75 -26.19 4.66
N GLN A 23 9.72 -25.46 5.23
CA GLN A 23 10.32 -25.91 6.52
C GLN A 23 10.39 -24.88 7.66
N THR A 24 9.99 -23.61 7.47
CA THR A 24 9.88 -22.69 8.61
C THR A 24 8.68 -21.76 8.46
N ASN A 25 7.82 -21.72 9.49
CA ASN A 25 6.54 -21.00 9.50
C ASN A 25 6.71 -19.46 9.66
N TYR A 26 7.85 -18.91 9.23
CA TYR A 26 8.16 -17.49 9.39
C TYR A 26 7.61 -16.70 8.20
N ALA A 27 6.59 -15.88 8.47
CA ALA A 27 6.11 -14.90 7.52
C ALA A 27 7.08 -13.72 7.43
N PHE A 28 7.55 -13.41 6.22
CA PHE A 28 8.39 -12.24 5.97
C PHE A 28 7.54 -11.04 5.58
N TYR A 29 7.82 -9.87 6.17
CA TYR A 29 7.17 -8.61 5.85
C TYR A 29 8.20 -7.62 5.32
N ILE A 30 7.90 -7.03 4.17
CA ILE A 30 8.68 -5.96 3.55
C ILE A 30 7.89 -4.67 3.70
N ILE A 31 8.52 -3.63 4.24
CA ILE A 31 7.90 -2.31 4.43
C ILE A 31 8.57 -1.33 3.46
N CYS A 32 7.82 -0.87 2.48
CA CYS A 32 8.26 0.16 1.54
C CYS A 32 7.72 1.53 1.98
N ILE A 33 8.57 2.36 2.57
CA ILE A 33 8.24 3.75 2.91
C ILE A 33 8.40 4.61 1.65
N LEU A 34 7.33 5.24 1.22
CA LEU A 34 7.33 6.11 0.05
C LEU A 34 7.97 7.46 0.39
N LEU A 35 8.61 8.08 -0.61
CA LEU A 35 9.01 9.48 -0.52
C LEU A 35 7.78 10.35 -0.25
N ARG A 36 8.02 11.52 0.40
CA ARG A 36 6.93 12.43 0.79
C ARG A 36 6.09 12.88 -0.40
N LEU A 37 6.73 13.22 -1.51
CA LEU A 37 6.04 13.66 -2.74
C LEU A 37 5.13 12.55 -3.29
N VAL A 38 5.67 11.33 -3.42
CA VAL A 38 4.93 10.18 -3.94
C VAL A 38 3.78 9.80 -2.99
N SER A 39 4.03 9.87 -1.69
CA SER A 39 3.00 9.65 -0.66
C SER A 39 1.83 10.63 -0.82
N TYR A 40 2.14 11.90 -1.06
CA TYR A 40 1.12 12.93 -1.25
C TYR A 40 0.30 12.71 -2.53
N MET A 41 0.97 12.45 -3.65
CA MET A 41 0.30 12.15 -4.93
C MET A 41 -0.60 10.92 -4.82
N LEU A 42 -0.08 9.83 -4.24
CA LEU A 42 -0.84 8.60 -4.06
C LEU A 42 -2.03 8.81 -3.11
N PHE A 43 -1.85 9.59 -2.04
CA PHE A 43 -2.95 9.94 -1.13
C PHE A 43 -4.06 10.70 -1.84
N GLN A 44 -3.71 11.75 -2.60
CA GLN A 44 -4.70 12.52 -3.38
C GLN A 44 -5.45 11.64 -4.37
N TYR A 45 -4.74 10.76 -5.09
CA TYR A 45 -5.37 9.82 -6.00
C TYR A 45 -6.35 8.88 -5.28
N LEU A 46 -5.94 8.31 -4.15
CA LEU A 46 -6.76 7.36 -3.39
C LEU A 46 -8.01 8.00 -2.78
N VAL A 47 -7.93 9.26 -2.34
CA VAL A 47 -9.04 9.97 -1.69
C VAL A 47 -9.98 10.61 -2.71
N TYR A 48 -9.45 11.27 -3.74
CA TYR A 48 -10.26 12.10 -4.63
C TYR A 48 -10.60 11.45 -5.97
N ILE A 49 -9.78 10.53 -6.47
CA ILE A 49 -9.99 9.95 -7.81
C ILE A 49 -10.63 8.57 -7.67
N ARG A 50 -10.00 7.71 -6.86
CA ARG A 50 -10.40 6.30 -6.71
C ARG A 50 -11.87 6.06 -6.32
N PRO A 51 -12.53 6.84 -5.43
CA PRO A 51 -13.94 6.58 -5.13
C PRO A 51 -14.86 6.86 -6.33
N PHE A 52 -14.50 7.82 -7.19
CA PHE A 52 -15.32 8.21 -8.35
C PHE A 52 -15.07 7.35 -9.59
N ILE A 53 -14.01 6.55 -9.61
CA ILE A 53 -13.79 5.58 -10.71
C ILE A 53 -14.98 4.63 -10.86
N ARG A 54 -15.61 4.23 -9.74
CA ARG A 54 -16.82 3.39 -9.81
C ARG A 54 -18.06 4.15 -10.25
N SER A 55 -18.17 5.44 -9.96
CA SER A 55 -19.30 6.24 -10.38
C SER A 55 -19.25 6.63 -11.87
N LEU A 56 -18.05 6.68 -12.45
CA LEU A 56 -17.85 7.03 -13.86
C LEU A 56 -18.04 5.85 -14.83
N ALA A 57 -18.10 4.62 -14.31
CA ALA A 57 -18.20 3.39 -15.11
C ALA A 57 -19.65 2.97 -15.41
N TYR A 58 -20.61 3.90 -15.26
CA TYR A 58 -22.04 3.71 -15.54
C TYR A 58 -22.46 4.51 -16.77
#